data_AF-A0A5T0F680-F1
#
_entry.id   AF-A0A5T0F680-F1
#
_cell.length_a   1.000
_cell.length_b   1.000
_cell.length_c   1.000
_cell.angle_alpha   90.00
_cell.angle_beta   90.00
_cell.angle_gamma   90.00
#
_symmetry.space_group_name_H-M   'P 1'
#
loop_
_entity.id
_entity.type
_entity.pdbx_description
1 polymer ?
#
loop_
_entity_poly.entity_id
_entity_poly.type
_entity_poly.pdbx_seq_one_letter_code
_entity_poly.pdbx_strand_id
1 'polypeptide(L)'
;MLINQTFEIDSCDDVELGIKRTSKLEYRISYDDEKDLKAIVFVIGGYGANANIYFLDSYRNYIAKNFDVVTINVFYHCFCQRRSDVEKYSAYKYFQEEDIENIKNLLNQFHFSYGEINNDNALFLANSLVKHVENLKMQNKLDHNFKLNFTSTFIPPNGEYQNFGIMAAIDHINALKDLVKRFPKFADLPKIYGGGSYGGYLSLLIAKIAPWYVDGVIDNSGSALPPLNYILGREMEHSYGDYYEDFPHNRIIFFLKTHWTRKENSPYFFNNENYFIRTLLNKDHLILQSQKNKNIIYVSYHSKEDPLTPANFKEQTMQILKILGYDVSLNLIDENKIDGKFIKNLDHGCGIPDKALFRKELPLMLEKLQGRKSFMQENSIAYPCGNKVFTFKDVGDKFELEIKD
;
A
#
# COMPACT_ATOMS: atom_id res chain seq x y z
N MET A 1 -7.36 -26.25 16.66
CA MET A 1 -6.26 -25.48 17.27
C MET A 1 -5.82 -24.37 16.32
N LEU A 2 -5.55 -23.16 16.83
CA LEU A 2 -5.03 -22.07 16.00
C LEU A 2 -3.60 -22.37 15.53
N ILE A 3 -3.43 -22.59 14.24
CA ILE A 3 -2.16 -22.77 13.54
C ILE A 3 -1.63 -21.41 13.07
N ASN A 4 -0.32 -21.20 13.20
CA ASN A 4 0.40 -20.04 12.68
C ASN A 4 1.64 -20.52 11.94
N GLN A 5 1.81 -20.11 10.69
CA GLN A 5 2.96 -20.49 9.87
C GLN A 5 3.46 -19.30 9.06
N THR A 6 4.77 -19.28 8.81
CA THR A 6 5.46 -18.26 8.00
C THR A 6 6.20 -18.96 6.89
N PHE A 7 6.16 -18.38 5.70
CA PHE A 7 6.83 -18.90 4.51
C PHE A 7 7.60 -17.79 3.83
N GLU A 8 8.68 -18.16 3.17
CA GLU A 8 9.49 -17.28 2.34
C GLU A 8 9.63 -17.90 0.94
N ILE A 9 9.34 -17.13 -0.12
CA ILE A 9 9.34 -17.61 -1.51
C ILE A 9 10.04 -16.63 -2.45
N ASP A 10 10.39 -17.08 -3.65
CA ASP A 10 10.67 -16.18 -4.77
C ASP A 10 9.36 -15.67 -5.37
N SER A 11 9.34 -14.40 -5.76
CA SER A 11 8.18 -13.77 -6.42
C SER A 11 8.59 -13.18 -7.77
N CYS A 12 8.18 -11.95 -8.07
CA CYS A 12 8.42 -11.23 -9.31
C CYS A 12 9.65 -10.31 -9.24
N ASP A 13 10.21 -10.04 -10.42
CA ASP A 13 11.15 -8.95 -10.67
C ASP A 13 10.37 -7.65 -10.98
N ASP A 14 11.03 -6.50 -10.87
CA ASP A 14 10.46 -5.22 -11.31
C ASP A 14 10.63 -5.08 -12.82
N VAL A 15 9.64 -5.58 -13.55
CA VAL A 15 9.63 -5.56 -15.02
C VAL A 15 9.54 -4.14 -15.56
N GLU A 16 8.94 -3.21 -14.82
CA GLU A 16 8.80 -1.81 -15.27
C GLU A 16 10.13 -1.07 -15.25
N LEU A 17 11.01 -1.41 -14.30
CA LEU A 17 12.33 -0.80 -14.14
C LEU A 17 13.48 -1.68 -14.64
N GLY A 18 13.20 -2.92 -15.03
CA GLY A 18 14.22 -3.90 -15.42
C GLY A 18 15.13 -4.33 -14.27
N ILE A 19 14.64 -4.28 -13.02
CA ILE A 19 15.41 -4.56 -11.81
C ILE A 19 15.06 -5.95 -11.28
N LYS A 20 16.08 -6.79 -11.08
CA LYS A 20 15.89 -8.10 -10.46
C LYS A 20 15.68 -7.98 -8.96
N ARG A 21 14.66 -8.68 -8.45
CA ARG A 21 14.41 -8.77 -7.01
C ARG A 21 15.48 -9.64 -6.35
N THR A 22 16.02 -9.17 -5.23
CA THR A 22 17.01 -9.92 -4.42
C THR A 22 16.44 -10.47 -3.12
N SER A 23 15.36 -9.88 -2.59
CA SER A 23 14.71 -10.31 -1.36
C SER A 23 13.72 -11.47 -1.60
N LYS A 24 13.56 -12.36 -0.63
CA LYS A 24 12.42 -13.29 -0.62
C LYS A 24 11.14 -12.55 -0.25
N LEU A 25 10.01 -13.05 -0.72
CA LEU A 25 8.68 -12.64 -0.29
C LEU A 25 8.29 -13.44 0.95
N GLU A 26 8.08 -12.76 2.07
CA GLU A 26 7.52 -13.37 3.29
C GLU A 26 5.99 -13.28 3.25
N TYR A 27 5.31 -14.37 3.58
CA TYR A 27 3.88 -14.34 3.90
C TYR A 27 3.57 -15.22 5.11
N ARG A 28 2.57 -14.82 5.88
CA ARG A 28 2.17 -15.48 7.12
C ARG A 28 0.72 -15.89 7.05
N ILE A 29 0.42 -17.08 7.54
CA ILE A 29 -0.94 -17.60 7.60
C ILE A 29 -1.35 -17.93 9.03
N SER A 30 -2.64 -17.78 9.29
CA SER A 30 -3.29 -18.32 10.48
C SER A 30 -4.62 -18.96 10.11
N TYR A 31 -4.91 -20.12 10.68
CA TYR A 31 -6.20 -20.81 10.53
C TYR A 31 -6.42 -21.74 11.73
N ASP A 32 -7.67 -22.07 12.03
CA ASP A 32 -8.00 -23.07 13.05
C ASP A 32 -8.25 -24.42 12.36
N ASP A 33 -7.41 -25.41 12.65
CA ASP A 33 -7.47 -26.72 11.99
C ASP A 33 -8.62 -27.62 12.47
N GLU A 34 -9.37 -27.20 13.49
CA GLU A 34 -10.60 -27.83 13.95
C GLU A 34 -11.85 -27.34 13.19
N LYS A 35 -11.72 -26.27 12.39
CA LYS A 35 -12.85 -25.64 11.68
C LYS A 35 -12.94 -26.10 10.23
N ASP A 36 -14.17 -26.09 9.71
CA ASP A 36 -14.43 -26.26 8.28
C ASP A 36 -14.27 -24.92 7.55
N LEU A 37 -13.07 -24.67 7.03
CA LEU A 37 -12.67 -23.40 6.43
C LEU A 37 -13.50 -23.06 5.18
N LYS A 38 -13.95 -21.81 5.09
CA LYS A 38 -14.91 -21.30 4.10
C LYS A 38 -14.31 -20.31 3.10
N ALA A 39 -13.16 -19.71 3.41
CA ALA A 39 -12.48 -18.77 2.51
C ALA A 39 -11.00 -18.61 2.86
N ILE A 40 -10.25 -18.06 1.90
CA ILE A 40 -8.92 -17.48 2.09
C ILE A 40 -9.09 -15.96 2.16
N VAL A 41 -8.56 -15.33 3.20
CA VAL A 41 -8.71 -13.89 3.47
C VAL A 41 -7.33 -13.23 3.58
N PHE A 42 -7.01 -12.36 2.63
CA PHE A 42 -5.84 -11.49 2.69
C PHE A 42 -6.19 -10.20 3.42
N VAL A 43 -5.51 -9.96 4.54
CA VAL A 43 -5.60 -8.73 5.32
C VAL A 43 -4.40 -7.86 4.98
N ILE A 44 -4.65 -6.79 4.24
CA ILE A 44 -3.61 -5.94 3.67
C ILE A 44 -3.59 -4.64 4.45
N GLY A 45 -2.51 -4.40 5.18
CA GLY A 45 -2.36 -3.17 5.97
C GLY A 45 -2.21 -1.93 5.09
N GLY A 46 -2.58 -0.78 5.64
CA GLY A 46 -2.35 0.53 5.02
C GLY A 46 -0.87 0.88 4.80
N TYR A 47 -0.63 2.03 4.19
CA TYR A 47 0.71 2.51 3.89
C TYR A 47 1.50 2.72 5.20
N GLY A 48 2.65 2.08 5.35
CA GLY A 48 3.42 2.08 6.59
C GLY A 48 2.89 1.18 7.72
N ALA A 49 2.00 0.21 7.43
CA ALA A 49 1.52 -0.76 8.42
C ALA A 49 2.63 -1.55 9.12
N ASN A 50 3.83 -1.62 8.52
CA ASN A 50 5.01 -2.22 9.12
C ASN A 50 5.47 -1.55 10.43
N ALA A 51 4.99 -0.35 10.73
CA ALA A 51 5.32 0.36 11.97
C ALA A 51 4.95 -0.43 13.25
N ASN A 52 3.96 -1.33 13.16
CA ASN A 52 3.58 -2.20 14.27
C ASN A 52 3.23 -3.61 13.78
N ILE A 53 4.24 -4.49 13.77
CA ILE A 53 4.10 -5.89 13.33
C ILE A 53 3.24 -6.68 14.31
N TYR A 54 3.30 -6.36 15.60
CA TYR A 54 2.48 -7.02 16.61
C TYR A 54 0.98 -6.85 16.34
N PHE A 55 0.53 -5.64 15.99
CA PHE A 55 -0.88 -5.40 15.65
C PHE A 55 -1.29 -6.15 14.38
N LEU A 56 -0.42 -6.18 13.36
CA LEU A 56 -0.67 -6.93 12.13
C LEU A 56 -0.91 -8.43 12.42
N ASP A 57 -0.01 -9.06 13.19
CA ASP A 57 -0.13 -10.46 13.59
C ASP A 57 -1.37 -10.69 14.48
N SER A 58 -1.62 -9.78 15.43
CA SER A 58 -2.79 -9.86 16.32
C SER A 58 -4.11 -9.84 15.54
N TYR A 59 -4.19 -9.03 14.47
CA TYR A 59 -5.39 -8.91 13.65
C TYR A 59 -5.61 -10.16 12.80
N ARG A 60 -4.55 -10.71 12.20
CA ARG A 60 -4.60 -11.98 11.48
C ARG A 60 -5.08 -13.12 12.38
N ASN A 61 -4.49 -13.25 13.57
CA ASN A 61 -4.85 -14.29 14.54
C ASN A 61 -6.29 -14.11 15.04
N TYR A 62 -6.73 -12.86 15.26
CA TYR A 62 -8.10 -12.57 15.65
C TYR A 62 -9.10 -13.04 14.58
N ILE A 63 -8.87 -12.73 13.31
CA ILE A 63 -9.78 -13.11 12.22
C ILE A 63 -9.84 -14.64 12.09
N ALA A 64 -8.69 -15.32 12.03
CA ALA A 64 -8.61 -16.79 11.96
C ALA A 64 -9.30 -17.49 13.15
N LYS A 65 -9.19 -16.93 14.36
CA LYS A 65 -9.83 -17.48 15.56
C LYS A 65 -11.35 -17.30 15.56
N ASN A 66 -11.86 -16.19 15.04
CA ASN A 66 -13.28 -15.85 15.15
C ASN A 66 -14.12 -16.24 13.92
N PHE A 67 -13.49 -16.49 12.79
CA PHE A 67 -14.15 -16.86 11.54
C PHE A 67 -13.58 -18.15 10.97
N ASP A 68 -14.33 -18.84 10.13
CA ASP A 68 -13.95 -20.12 9.54
C ASP A 68 -13.11 -19.87 8.28
N VAL A 69 -11.92 -19.26 8.43
CA VAL A 69 -11.11 -18.80 7.29
C VAL A 69 -9.62 -19.02 7.51
N VAL A 70 -8.88 -19.15 6.40
CA VAL A 70 -7.42 -18.98 6.40
C VAL A 70 -7.14 -17.50 6.24
N THR A 71 -6.46 -16.88 7.20
CA THR A 71 -6.11 -15.45 7.13
C THR A 71 -4.64 -15.28 6.80
N ILE A 72 -4.32 -14.34 5.91
CA ILE A 72 -2.98 -14.15 5.35
C ILE A 72 -2.54 -12.70 5.48
N ASN A 73 -1.28 -12.49 5.88
CA ASN A 73 -0.57 -11.23 5.61
C ASN A 73 0.58 -11.52 4.64
N VAL A 74 0.77 -10.61 3.69
CA VAL A 74 1.87 -10.66 2.73
C VAL A 74 2.79 -9.48 3.00
N PHE A 75 4.06 -9.74 3.26
CA PHE A 75 5.10 -8.73 3.46
C PHE A 75 5.68 -8.41 2.09
N TYR A 76 4.84 -7.78 1.27
CA TYR A 76 5.08 -7.49 -0.14
C TYR A 76 6.30 -6.59 -0.37
N HIS A 77 6.74 -6.47 -1.63
CA HIS A 77 7.86 -5.61 -2.01
C HIS A 77 7.66 -4.17 -1.50
N CYS A 78 8.62 -3.67 -0.75
CA CYS A 78 8.55 -2.36 -0.09
C CYS A 78 7.43 -2.27 0.95
N PHE A 79 7.14 -3.37 1.67
CA PHE A 79 6.27 -3.35 2.85
C PHE A 79 6.87 -2.52 3.99
N CYS A 80 8.20 -2.55 4.12
CA CYS A 80 8.95 -1.90 5.21
C CYS A 80 9.21 -0.41 4.92
N GLN A 81 8.18 0.42 5.06
CA GLN A 81 8.19 1.84 4.64
C GLN A 81 8.44 2.82 5.79
N ARG A 82 8.35 2.33 7.04
CA ARG A 82 8.48 3.11 8.27
C ARG A 82 9.44 2.46 9.26
N ARG A 83 9.84 3.19 10.30
CA ARG A 83 10.43 2.56 11.49
C ARG A 83 9.42 1.63 12.13
N SER A 84 9.90 0.46 12.55
CA SER A 84 9.07 -0.63 13.07
C SER A 84 9.41 -0.94 14.53
N ASP A 85 8.45 -1.54 15.23
CA ASP A 85 8.63 -2.18 16.54
C ASP A 85 9.50 -3.46 16.46
N VAL A 86 9.72 -3.99 15.26
CA VAL A 86 10.58 -5.15 15.01
C VAL A 86 11.68 -4.77 14.02
N GLU A 87 12.94 -4.91 14.43
CA GLU A 87 14.12 -4.45 13.67
C GLU A 87 14.18 -4.99 12.24
N LYS A 88 13.87 -6.29 12.03
CA LYS A 88 13.83 -6.93 10.69
C LYS A 88 12.95 -6.16 9.69
N TYR A 89 11.90 -5.48 10.16
CA TYR A 89 10.93 -4.77 9.33
C TYR A 89 11.05 -3.25 9.41
N SER A 90 12.13 -2.73 10.01
CA SER A 90 12.32 -1.31 10.26
C SER A 90 13.07 -0.65 9.10
N ALA A 91 12.45 0.36 8.47
CA ALA A 91 13.17 1.24 7.56
C ALA A 91 14.17 2.09 8.33
N TYR A 92 15.37 2.27 7.78
CA TYR A 92 16.38 3.14 8.36
C TYR A 92 16.40 4.51 7.68
N LYS A 93 16.82 5.53 8.44
CA LYS A 93 16.95 6.90 7.96
C LYS A 93 18.30 7.05 7.27
N TYR A 94 18.31 7.67 6.10
CA TYR A 94 19.51 7.98 5.35
C TYR A 94 19.36 9.37 4.70
N PHE A 95 20.45 10.12 4.64
CA PHE A 95 20.47 11.38 3.90
C PHE A 95 20.93 11.12 2.47
N GLN A 96 20.05 11.36 1.51
CA GLN A 96 20.42 11.44 0.12
C GLN A 96 21.01 12.81 -0.20
N GLU A 97 21.58 12.98 -1.40
CA GLU A 97 22.19 14.25 -1.82
C GLU A 97 21.22 15.42 -1.68
N GLU A 98 19.95 15.20 -2.02
CA GLU A 98 18.87 16.18 -1.88
C GLU A 98 18.59 16.55 -0.42
N ASP A 99 18.75 15.61 0.51
CA ASP A 99 18.62 15.88 1.95
C ASP A 99 19.78 16.73 2.47
N ILE A 100 20.99 16.41 2.01
CA ILE A 100 22.19 17.19 2.33
C ILE A 100 22.05 18.62 1.79
N GLU A 101 21.53 18.78 0.57
CA GLU A 101 21.29 20.07 -0.04
C GLU A 101 20.18 20.86 0.69
N ASN A 102 19.12 20.20 1.14
CA ASN A 102 18.12 20.81 2.01
C ASN A 102 18.74 21.35 3.31
N ILE A 103 19.62 20.58 3.95
CA ILE A 103 20.33 21.02 5.16
C ILE A 103 21.23 22.23 4.87
N LYS A 104 22.01 22.22 3.77
CA LYS A 104 22.84 23.37 3.37
C LYS A 104 22.02 24.63 3.18
N ASN A 105 20.89 24.53 2.48
CA ASN A 105 20.02 25.67 2.23
C ASN A 105 19.49 26.28 3.53
N LEU A 106 19.09 25.44 4.49
CA LEU A 106 18.68 25.90 5.81
C LEU A 106 19.85 26.52 6.59
N LEU A 107 21.05 25.93 6.58
CA LEU A 107 22.22 26.51 7.23
C LEU A 107 22.56 27.90 6.66
N ASN A 108 22.54 28.04 5.33
CA ASN A 108 22.78 29.30 4.62
C ASN A 108 21.72 30.36 4.94
N GLN A 109 20.43 29.97 4.98
CA GLN A 109 19.32 30.86 5.32
C GLN A 109 19.49 31.51 6.70
N PHE A 110 20.09 30.78 7.66
CA PHE A 110 20.34 31.28 9.01
C PHE A 110 21.75 31.84 9.21
N HIS A 111 22.53 32.00 8.13
CA HIS A 111 23.93 32.42 8.16
C HIS A 111 24.76 31.60 9.18
N PHE A 112 24.41 30.33 9.33
CA PHE A 112 25.11 29.42 10.24
C PHE A 112 26.43 29.02 9.60
N SER A 113 27.55 29.14 10.30
CA SER A 113 28.86 28.77 9.76
C SER A 113 29.05 27.25 9.81
N TYR A 114 29.41 26.65 8.68
CA TYR A 114 29.73 25.24 8.55
C TYR A 114 30.87 25.03 7.55
N GLY A 115 31.64 23.94 7.75
CA GLY A 115 32.63 23.48 6.78
C GLY A 115 31.98 22.66 5.68
N GLU A 116 32.70 21.68 5.13
CA GLU A 116 32.07 20.72 4.22
C GLU A 116 31.00 19.88 4.95
N ILE A 117 29.93 19.55 4.23
CA ILE A 117 28.85 18.69 4.73
C ILE A 117 28.78 17.40 3.92
N ASN A 118 28.64 16.30 4.64
CA ASN A 118 28.47 14.97 4.09
C ASN A 118 27.57 14.14 5.04
N ASN A 119 27.36 12.87 4.71
CA ASN A 119 26.48 12.00 5.50
C ASN A 119 26.97 11.77 6.94
N ASP A 120 28.27 11.86 7.20
CA ASP A 120 28.83 11.60 8.54
C ASP A 120 28.56 12.75 9.51
N ASN A 121 28.49 13.99 9.01
CA ASN A 121 28.33 15.19 9.85
C ASN A 121 26.97 15.90 9.70
N ALA A 122 26.15 15.56 8.70
CA ALA A 122 24.88 16.23 8.42
C ALA A 122 23.91 16.22 9.60
N LEU A 123 23.78 15.09 10.31
CA LEU A 123 22.90 15.01 11.47
C LEU A 123 23.34 15.96 12.60
N PHE A 124 24.65 16.06 12.83
CA PHE A 124 25.20 16.96 13.82
C PHE A 124 24.94 18.43 13.46
N LEU A 125 25.19 18.81 12.21
CA LEU A 125 24.95 20.17 11.72
C LEU A 125 23.46 20.55 11.78
N ALA A 126 22.56 19.65 11.39
CA ALA A 126 21.12 19.86 11.50
C ALA A 126 20.70 20.10 12.96
N ASN A 127 21.19 19.29 13.90
CA ASN A 127 20.91 19.46 15.33
C ASN A 127 21.49 20.77 15.89
N SER A 128 22.68 21.19 15.45
CA SER A 128 23.26 22.48 15.83
C SER A 128 22.42 23.66 15.31
N LEU A 129 21.89 23.57 14.09
CA LEU A 129 20.98 24.57 13.55
C LEU A 129 19.65 24.63 14.34
N VAL A 130 19.12 23.49 14.76
CA VAL A 130 17.93 23.43 15.64
C VAL A 130 18.15 24.21 16.94
N LYS A 131 19.29 23.98 17.61
CA LYS A 131 19.66 24.73 18.84
C LYS A 131 19.84 26.22 18.58
N HIS A 132 20.38 26.58 17.41
CA HIS A 132 20.50 27.99 17.03
C HIS A 132 19.13 28.66 16.87
N VAL A 133 18.19 28.00 16.19
CA VAL A 133 16.81 28.46 16.03
C VAL A 133 16.09 28.58 17.37
N GLU A 134 16.26 27.62 18.27
CA GLU A 134 15.75 27.70 19.65
C GLU A 134 16.24 28.96 20.37
N ASN A 135 17.55 29.25 20.32
CA ASN A 135 18.12 30.46 20.91
C ASN A 135 17.57 31.75 20.29
N LEU A 136 17.37 31.79 18.97
CA LEU A 136 16.76 32.95 18.31
C LEU A 136 15.33 33.20 18.78
N LYS A 137 14.54 32.14 18.97
CA LYS A 137 13.17 32.24 19.53
C LYS A 137 13.20 32.75 20.97
N MET A 138 14.09 32.24 21.80
CA MET A 138 14.26 32.71 23.19
C MET A 138 14.62 34.21 23.26
N GLN A 139 15.35 34.71 22.26
CA GLN A 139 15.68 36.13 22.11
C GLN A 139 14.56 36.96 21.46
N ASN A 140 13.40 36.37 21.16
CA ASN A 140 12.31 36.96 20.38
C ASN A 140 12.74 37.51 19.01
N LYS A 141 13.79 36.92 18.41
CA LYS A 141 14.27 37.24 17.06
C LYS A 141 13.62 36.39 15.97
N LEU A 142 12.86 35.38 16.37
CA LEU A 142 12.15 34.47 15.48
C LEU A 142 10.80 34.12 16.09
N ASP A 143 9.80 33.89 15.26
CA ASP A 143 8.46 33.47 15.70
C ASP A 143 8.56 32.16 16.50
N HIS A 144 7.87 32.10 17.65
CA HIS A 144 7.85 30.92 18.52
C HIS A 144 7.28 29.68 17.82
N ASN A 145 6.37 29.85 16.85
CA ASN A 145 5.76 28.79 16.05
C ASN A 145 6.61 28.38 14.84
N PHE A 146 7.66 29.11 14.50
CA PHE A 146 8.53 28.77 13.37
C PHE A 146 9.12 27.36 13.51
N LYS A 147 9.19 26.57 12.44
CA LYS A 147 9.91 25.29 12.45
C LYS A 147 10.81 25.19 11.24
N LEU A 148 12.03 24.68 11.46
CA LEU A 148 12.88 24.22 10.35
C LEU A 148 12.24 22.99 9.70
N ASN A 149 12.17 22.97 8.37
CA ASN A 149 11.67 21.81 7.63
C ASN A 149 12.85 21.05 7.01
N PHE A 150 13.36 20.08 7.75
CA PHE A 150 14.36 19.15 7.23
C PHE A 150 13.70 18.07 6.39
N THR A 151 14.46 17.50 5.47
CA THR A 151 14.07 16.27 4.77
C THR A 151 14.97 15.09 5.14
N SER A 152 14.46 13.87 5.03
CA SER A 152 15.26 12.64 5.19
C SER A 152 14.64 11.49 4.39
N THR A 153 15.44 10.50 4.01
CA THR A 153 14.96 9.37 3.22
C THR A 153 14.85 8.11 4.08
N PHE A 154 13.71 7.41 3.98
CA PHE A 154 13.56 6.05 4.47
C PHE A 154 14.02 5.03 3.44
N ILE A 155 14.92 4.15 3.88
CA ILE A 155 15.40 3.03 3.10
C ILE A 155 14.83 1.73 3.68
N PRO A 156 14.04 0.96 2.92
CA PRO A 156 13.64 -0.38 3.33
C PRO A 156 14.85 -1.28 3.61
N PRO A 157 14.80 -2.18 4.62
CA PRO A 157 15.95 -2.94 5.07
C PRO A 157 16.41 -4.03 4.08
N ASN A 158 15.54 -4.47 3.16
CA ASN A 158 15.79 -5.63 2.29
C ASN A 158 16.25 -5.26 0.87
N GLY A 159 16.84 -4.06 0.70
CA GLY A 159 17.26 -3.55 -0.61
C GLY A 159 16.09 -3.10 -1.51
N GLU A 160 14.89 -3.02 -0.95
CA GLU A 160 13.66 -2.65 -1.65
C GLU A 160 13.53 -1.14 -1.82
N TYR A 161 12.58 -0.74 -2.65
CA TYR A 161 12.29 0.65 -2.99
C TYR A 161 10.84 0.74 -3.44
N GLN A 162 10.35 1.96 -3.59
CA GLN A 162 8.96 2.18 -3.92
C GLN A 162 8.69 1.92 -5.41
N ASN A 163 8.02 0.81 -5.72
CA ASN A 163 7.40 0.55 -7.03
C ASN A 163 5.95 1.08 -7.08
N PHE A 164 5.24 1.04 -5.94
CA PHE A 164 3.84 1.39 -5.70
C PHE A 164 2.83 0.58 -6.53
N GLY A 165 2.18 -0.39 -5.90
CA GLY A 165 1.06 -1.14 -6.48
C GLY A 165 1.45 -2.44 -7.18
N ILE A 166 2.20 -2.37 -8.28
CA ILE A 166 2.32 -3.49 -9.24
C ILE A 166 3.02 -4.71 -8.65
N MET A 167 4.27 -4.56 -8.18
CA MET A 167 4.98 -5.68 -7.55
C MET A 167 4.25 -6.18 -6.30
N ALA A 168 3.69 -5.26 -5.51
CA ALA A 168 2.97 -5.62 -4.31
C ALA A 168 1.71 -6.44 -4.63
N ALA A 169 0.93 -6.09 -5.64
CA ALA A 169 -0.25 -6.85 -6.05
C ALA A 169 0.13 -8.24 -6.60
N ILE A 170 1.21 -8.34 -7.39
CA ILE A 170 1.73 -9.62 -7.88
C ILE A 170 2.20 -10.51 -6.72
N ASP A 171 2.86 -9.95 -5.71
CA ASP A 171 3.29 -10.68 -4.51
C ASP A 171 2.12 -11.38 -3.81
N HIS A 172 0.94 -10.76 -3.75
CA HIS A 172 -0.22 -11.38 -3.14
C HIS A 172 -0.74 -12.59 -3.95
N ILE A 173 -0.67 -12.52 -5.27
CA ILE A 173 -1.04 -13.65 -6.13
C ILE A 173 0.00 -14.77 -6.05
N ASN A 174 1.29 -14.45 -6.02
CA ASN A 174 2.35 -15.46 -5.84
C ASN A 174 2.26 -16.14 -4.47
N ALA A 175 1.93 -15.40 -3.41
CA ALA A 175 1.65 -15.97 -2.09
C ALA A 175 0.42 -16.90 -2.12
N LEU A 176 -0.65 -16.53 -2.84
CA LEU A 176 -1.82 -17.41 -3.04
C LEU A 176 -1.42 -18.72 -3.75
N LYS A 177 -0.68 -18.62 -4.86
CA LYS A 177 -0.26 -19.78 -5.66
C LYS A 177 0.60 -20.74 -4.85
N ASP A 178 1.57 -20.22 -4.10
CA ASP A 178 2.39 -21.05 -3.21
C ASP A 178 1.57 -21.67 -2.07
N LEU A 179 0.64 -20.92 -1.48
CA LEU A 179 -0.24 -21.43 -0.43
C LEU A 179 -1.08 -22.62 -0.90
N VAL A 180 -1.78 -22.51 -2.03
CA VAL A 180 -2.66 -23.59 -2.52
C VAL A 180 -1.84 -24.81 -2.97
N LYS A 181 -0.60 -24.62 -3.41
CA LYS A 181 0.33 -25.72 -3.71
C LYS A 181 0.73 -26.48 -2.44
N ARG A 182 1.03 -25.76 -1.35
CA ARG A 182 1.37 -26.36 -0.05
C ARG A 182 0.16 -27.00 0.64
N PHE A 183 -1.01 -26.42 0.44
CA PHE A 183 -2.26 -26.86 1.05
C PHE A 183 -3.34 -27.06 -0.03
N PRO A 184 -3.29 -28.18 -0.80
CA PRO A 184 -4.24 -28.42 -1.89
C PRO A 184 -5.71 -28.38 -1.46
N LYS A 185 -6.01 -28.69 -0.19
CA LYS A 185 -7.35 -28.57 0.38
C LYS A 185 -7.92 -27.14 0.40
N PHE A 186 -7.09 -26.11 0.25
CA PHE A 186 -7.51 -24.71 0.18
C PHE A 186 -7.79 -24.24 -1.25
N ALA A 187 -7.45 -25.03 -2.27
CA ALA A 187 -7.45 -24.58 -3.66
C ALA A 187 -8.82 -24.06 -4.14
N ASP A 188 -9.91 -24.67 -3.65
CA ASP A 188 -11.29 -24.35 -4.07
C ASP A 188 -11.94 -23.27 -3.21
N LEU A 189 -11.29 -22.82 -2.13
CA LEU A 189 -11.85 -21.81 -1.24
C LEU A 189 -11.96 -20.46 -1.96
N PRO A 190 -13.08 -19.72 -1.79
CA PRO A 190 -13.19 -18.33 -2.20
C PRO A 190 -12.05 -17.46 -1.67
N LYS A 191 -11.58 -16.51 -2.49
CA LYS A 191 -10.48 -15.59 -2.14
C LYS A 191 -11.00 -14.18 -1.90
N ILE A 192 -10.75 -13.65 -0.72
CA ILE A 192 -11.16 -12.33 -0.28
C ILE A 192 -9.91 -11.49 -0.01
N TYR A 193 -9.88 -10.27 -0.52
CA TYR A 193 -8.80 -9.30 -0.29
C TYR A 193 -9.39 -8.05 0.37
N GLY A 194 -8.76 -7.54 1.42
CA GLY A 194 -9.26 -6.31 2.03
C GLY A 194 -8.29 -5.59 2.96
N GLY A 195 -8.60 -4.31 3.19
CA GLY A 195 -7.81 -3.43 4.03
C GLY A 195 -8.16 -1.96 3.86
N GLY A 196 -7.58 -1.13 4.74
CA GLY A 196 -7.68 0.33 4.68
C GLY A 196 -6.59 1.01 3.86
N SER A 197 -6.87 2.19 3.32
CA SER A 197 -5.90 3.05 2.62
C SER A 197 -5.20 2.31 1.47
N TYR A 198 -3.87 2.24 1.49
CA TYR A 198 -3.09 1.48 0.50
C TYR A 198 -3.47 -0.01 0.44
N GLY A 199 -3.91 -0.62 1.54
CA GLY A 199 -4.40 -2.00 1.53
C GLY A 199 -5.71 -2.17 0.77
N GLY A 200 -6.61 -1.18 0.86
CA GLY A 200 -7.83 -1.12 0.07
C GLY A 200 -7.54 -0.90 -1.42
N TYR A 201 -6.58 -0.01 -1.71
CA TYR A 201 -6.06 0.19 -3.07
C TYR A 201 -5.48 -1.11 -3.66
N LEU A 202 -4.61 -1.80 -2.93
CA LEU A 202 -4.03 -3.08 -3.37
C LEU A 202 -5.10 -4.14 -3.58
N SER A 203 -6.10 -4.23 -2.71
CA SER A 203 -7.21 -5.19 -2.86
C SER A 203 -7.96 -5.00 -4.19
N LEU A 204 -8.24 -3.74 -4.56
CA LEU A 204 -8.88 -3.39 -5.82
C LEU A 204 -7.94 -3.58 -7.03
N LEU A 205 -6.65 -3.27 -6.87
CA LEU A 205 -5.65 -3.49 -7.92
C LEU A 205 -5.45 -4.98 -8.20
N ILE A 206 -5.45 -5.84 -7.18
CA ILE A 206 -5.41 -7.29 -7.32
C ILE A 206 -6.63 -7.79 -8.10
N ALA A 207 -7.83 -7.30 -7.76
CA ALA A 207 -9.05 -7.62 -8.50
C ALA A 207 -8.99 -7.19 -9.97
N LYS A 208 -8.30 -6.07 -10.27
CA LYS A 208 -8.01 -5.63 -11.62
C LYS A 208 -7.04 -6.58 -12.33
N ILE A 209 -5.86 -6.84 -11.78
CA ILE A 209 -4.80 -7.54 -12.52
C ILE A 209 -4.97 -9.07 -12.56
N ALA A 210 -5.67 -9.66 -11.59
CA ALA A 210 -5.89 -11.10 -11.48
C ALA A 210 -7.35 -11.43 -11.10
N PRO A 211 -8.36 -10.98 -11.89
CA PRO A 211 -9.77 -11.06 -11.53
C PRO A 211 -10.26 -12.48 -11.28
N TRP A 212 -9.65 -13.50 -11.90
CA TRP A 212 -9.99 -14.91 -11.71
C TRP A 212 -9.54 -15.50 -10.37
N TYR A 213 -8.68 -14.79 -9.62
CA TYR A 213 -8.25 -15.17 -8.27
C TYR A 213 -8.94 -14.35 -7.17
N VAL A 214 -10.01 -13.63 -7.49
CA VAL A 214 -10.73 -12.79 -6.54
C VAL A 214 -12.22 -13.13 -6.55
N ASP A 215 -12.78 -13.34 -5.37
CA ASP A 215 -14.22 -13.55 -5.15
C ASP A 215 -14.87 -12.39 -4.39
N GLY A 216 -14.12 -11.74 -3.51
CA GLY A 216 -14.60 -10.63 -2.69
C GLY A 216 -13.52 -9.59 -2.42
N VAL A 217 -13.92 -8.32 -2.35
CA VAL A 217 -13.08 -7.19 -1.95
C VAL A 217 -13.76 -6.44 -0.81
N ILE A 218 -13.00 -6.20 0.26
CA ILE A 218 -13.40 -5.38 1.42
C ILE A 218 -12.45 -4.18 1.51
N ASP A 219 -12.85 -3.05 0.96
CA ASP A 219 -12.05 -1.84 0.82
C ASP A 219 -12.49 -0.74 1.80
N ASN A 220 -11.53 0.00 2.35
CA ASN A 220 -11.78 1.24 3.07
C ASN A 220 -10.79 2.32 2.62
N SER A 221 -11.28 3.42 2.06
CA SER A 221 -10.46 4.55 1.60
C SER A 221 -9.35 4.17 0.60
N GLY A 222 -9.49 3.10 -0.17
CA GLY A 222 -8.54 2.80 -1.25
C GLY A 222 -8.59 3.85 -2.36
N SER A 223 -7.45 4.39 -2.77
CA SER A 223 -7.41 5.45 -3.78
C SER A 223 -7.82 4.95 -5.17
N ALA A 224 -8.85 5.55 -5.80
CA ALA A 224 -9.23 5.22 -7.17
C ALA A 224 -8.21 5.69 -8.22
N LEU A 225 -7.56 6.82 -7.93
CA LEU A 225 -6.39 7.33 -8.65
C LEU A 225 -5.17 7.22 -7.73
N PRO A 226 -4.05 6.64 -8.16
CA PRO A 226 -2.88 6.48 -7.31
C PRO A 226 -2.27 7.86 -6.97
N PRO A 227 -2.00 8.16 -5.69
CA PRO A 227 -1.39 9.42 -5.29
C PRO A 227 0.06 9.48 -5.78
N LEU A 228 0.36 10.42 -6.70
CA LEU A 228 1.70 10.58 -7.27
C LEU A 228 2.78 10.86 -6.22
N ASN A 229 2.41 11.47 -5.09
CA ASN A 229 3.32 11.74 -3.98
C ASN A 229 4.01 10.47 -3.46
N TYR A 230 3.30 9.33 -3.41
CA TYR A 230 3.87 8.06 -2.96
C TYR A 230 4.63 7.30 -4.06
N ILE A 231 4.75 7.87 -5.27
CA ILE A 231 5.47 7.27 -6.40
C ILE A 231 6.72 8.10 -6.72
N LEU A 232 6.51 9.39 -6.94
CA LEU A 232 7.53 10.37 -7.35
C LEU A 232 8.19 11.07 -6.16
N GLY A 233 7.60 11.01 -4.97
CA GLY A 233 8.15 11.59 -3.75
C GLY A 233 8.56 13.04 -3.93
N ARG A 234 9.86 13.29 -3.72
CA ARG A 234 10.50 14.61 -3.73
C ARG A 234 10.38 15.36 -5.06
N GLU A 235 10.21 14.65 -6.17
CA GLU A 235 10.11 15.29 -7.48
C GLU A 235 8.72 15.92 -7.73
N MET A 236 7.76 15.72 -6.83
CA MET A 236 6.50 16.47 -6.86
C MET A 236 6.72 17.91 -6.37
N GLU A 237 6.35 18.90 -7.19
CA GLU A 237 6.47 20.34 -6.90
C GLU A 237 5.84 20.76 -5.55
N HIS A 238 4.78 20.08 -5.14
CA HIS A 238 4.09 20.29 -3.87
C HIS A 238 4.08 19.01 -3.03
N SER A 239 5.18 18.25 -3.03
CA SER A 239 5.28 17.06 -2.20
C SER A 239 5.10 17.40 -0.71
N TYR A 240 4.25 16.63 -0.04
CA TYR A 240 4.08 16.68 1.41
C TYR A 240 4.87 15.58 2.14
N GLY A 241 5.71 14.83 1.41
CA GLY A 241 6.43 13.66 1.91
C GLY A 241 5.52 12.46 2.16
N ASP A 242 6.12 11.32 2.49
CA ASP A 242 5.42 10.09 2.86
C ASP A 242 4.96 10.12 4.33
N TYR A 243 5.74 10.77 5.20
CA TYR A 243 5.56 10.80 6.65
C TYR A 243 6.29 12.00 7.24
N TYR A 244 5.87 12.47 8.41
CA TYR A 244 6.56 13.53 9.12
C TYR A 244 6.77 13.19 10.60
N GLU A 245 7.92 13.60 11.13
CA GLU A 245 8.16 13.69 12.57
C GLU A 245 8.17 15.17 12.97
N ASP A 246 7.29 15.54 13.89
CA ASP A 246 7.19 16.90 14.41
C ASP A 246 7.90 17.05 15.75
N PHE A 247 8.80 18.02 15.82
CA PHE A 247 9.51 18.44 17.04
C PHE A 247 9.16 19.90 17.39
N PRO A 248 9.53 20.40 18.58
CA PRO A 248 9.23 21.78 18.98
C PRO A 248 9.85 22.86 18.07
N HIS A 249 10.99 22.58 17.43
CA HIS A 249 11.76 23.58 16.68
C HIS A 249 12.02 23.19 15.22
N ASN A 250 11.70 21.96 14.86
CA ASN A 250 11.84 21.45 13.51
C ASN A 250 10.78 20.39 13.20
N ARG A 251 10.62 20.12 11.92
CA ARG A 251 9.91 18.99 11.36
C ARG A 251 10.88 18.25 10.44
N ILE A 252 10.79 16.93 10.43
CA ILE A 252 11.49 16.10 9.44
C ILE A 252 10.43 15.51 8.51
N ILE A 253 10.52 15.85 7.23
CA ILE A 253 9.68 15.31 6.17
C ILE A 253 10.41 14.10 5.56
N PHE A 254 9.81 12.93 5.68
CA PHE A 254 10.38 11.69 5.20
C PHE A 254 9.87 11.35 3.81
N PHE A 255 10.78 10.87 2.98
CA PHE A 255 10.49 10.32 1.66
C PHE A 255 10.95 8.89 1.59
N LEU A 256 10.18 8.02 0.95
CA LEU A 256 10.58 6.65 0.72
C LEU A 256 11.53 6.57 -0.48
N LYS A 257 12.57 5.74 -0.39
CA LYS A 257 13.46 5.47 -1.53
C LYS A 257 12.63 5.04 -2.74
N THR A 258 12.78 5.73 -3.87
CA THR A 258 12.16 5.40 -5.14
C THR A 258 13.19 5.51 -6.26
N HIS A 259 13.02 4.73 -7.32
CA HIS A 259 13.79 4.89 -8.56
C HIS A 259 13.05 5.76 -9.57
N TRP A 260 11.73 5.92 -9.41
CA TRP A 260 10.90 6.71 -10.30
C TRP A 260 11.34 8.17 -10.36
N THR A 261 11.38 8.72 -11.56
CA THR A 261 11.73 10.12 -11.82
C THR A 261 10.92 10.69 -12.98
N ARG A 262 10.87 12.02 -13.08
CA ARG A 262 10.32 12.83 -14.16
C ARG A 262 11.44 13.41 -15.05
N LYS A 263 12.68 12.94 -14.90
CA LYS A 263 13.78 13.22 -15.84
C LYS A 263 13.59 12.41 -17.13
N GLU A 264 13.21 13.06 -18.22
CA GLU A 264 12.78 12.42 -19.48
C GLU A 264 13.79 11.42 -20.07
N ASN A 265 15.09 11.65 -19.89
CA ASN A 265 16.16 10.77 -20.41
C ASN A 265 16.53 9.63 -19.45
N SER A 266 15.86 9.50 -18.31
CA SER A 266 16.12 8.43 -17.35
C SER A 266 15.48 7.11 -17.79
N PRO A 267 16.17 5.97 -17.66
CA PRO A 267 15.52 4.66 -17.82
C PRO A 267 14.42 4.40 -16.77
N TYR A 268 14.38 5.20 -15.69
CA TYR A 268 13.37 5.12 -14.64
C TYR A 268 12.33 6.26 -14.73
N PHE A 269 12.17 6.85 -15.91
CA PHE A 269 11.14 7.86 -16.13
C PHE A 269 9.74 7.26 -15.91
N PHE A 270 8.98 7.83 -15.00
CA PHE A 270 7.62 7.39 -14.69
C PHE A 270 6.66 7.94 -15.75
N ASN A 271 6.32 7.10 -16.73
CA ASN A 271 5.49 7.49 -17.86
C ASN A 271 3.99 7.51 -17.52
N ASN A 272 3.19 8.09 -18.41
CA ASN A 272 1.73 8.07 -18.29
C ASN A 272 1.19 6.64 -18.29
N GLU A 273 1.83 5.74 -19.05
CA GLU A 273 1.52 4.33 -19.12
C GLU A 273 1.67 3.64 -17.75
N ASN A 274 2.74 3.95 -17.01
CA ASN A 274 2.95 3.46 -15.65
C ASN A 274 1.88 3.99 -14.68
N TYR A 275 1.37 5.20 -14.90
CA TYR A 275 0.26 5.75 -14.13
C TYR A 275 -1.06 5.07 -14.47
N PHE A 276 -1.37 4.89 -15.76
CA PHE A 276 -2.64 4.30 -16.23
C PHE A 276 -2.83 2.86 -15.76
N ILE A 277 -1.76 2.06 -15.71
CA ILE A 277 -1.86 0.69 -15.20
C ILE A 277 -2.15 0.64 -13.68
N ARG A 278 -1.75 1.66 -12.93
CA ARG A 278 -2.05 1.82 -11.49
C ARG A 278 -3.42 2.44 -11.22
N THR A 279 -4.02 3.11 -12.19
CA THR A 279 -5.33 3.75 -12.08
C THR A 279 -6.48 2.73 -12.07
N LEU A 280 -7.33 2.81 -11.05
CA LEU A 280 -8.53 1.98 -10.90
C LEU A 280 -9.74 2.60 -11.60
N LEU A 281 -9.85 3.93 -11.58
CA LEU A 281 -10.85 4.67 -12.37
C LEU A 281 -10.43 4.73 -13.84
N ASN A 282 -10.48 3.59 -14.52
CA ASN A 282 -10.26 3.49 -15.95
C ASN A 282 -11.34 2.57 -16.55
N LYS A 283 -12.27 3.16 -17.29
CA LYS A 283 -13.44 2.45 -17.82
C LYS A 283 -13.05 1.27 -18.71
N ASP A 284 -12.09 1.44 -19.60
CA ASP A 284 -11.67 0.39 -20.54
C ASP A 284 -11.03 -0.77 -19.80
N HIS A 285 -10.21 -0.48 -18.79
CA HIS A 285 -9.63 -1.50 -17.92
C HIS A 285 -10.71 -2.27 -17.12
N LEU A 286 -11.71 -1.57 -16.58
CA LEU A 286 -12.80 -2.22 -15.84
C LEU A 286 -13.66 -3.10 -16.76
N ILE A 287 -13.87 -2.69 -18.03
CA ILE A 287 -14.54 -3.53 -19.04
C ILE A 287 -13.73 -4.82 -19.27
N LEU A 288 -12.42 -4.72 -19.51
CA LEU A 288 -11.54 -5.89 -19.71
C LEU A 288 -11.55 -6.83 -18.49
N GLN A 289 -11.48 -6.27 -17.28
CA GLN A 289 -11.58 -7.03 -16.03
C GLN A 289 -12.92 -7.80 -15.96
N SER A 290 -14.04 -7.15 -16.31
CA SER A 290 -15.36 -7.77 -16.32
C SER A 290 -15.53 -8.88 -17.34
N GLN A 291 -14.75 -8.88 -18.42
CA GLN A 291 -14.77 -9.98 -19.38
C GLN A 291 -14.07 -11.23 -18.84
N LYS A 292 -13.19 -11.09 -17.83
CA LYS A 292 -12.47 -12.20 -17.19
C LYS A 292 -13.22 -12.79 -16.00
N ASN A 293 -13.77 -11.96 -15.13
CA ASN A 293 -14.60 -12.42 -14.01
C ASN A 293 -15.65 -11.37 -13.67
N LYS A 294 -16.95 -11.75 -13.68
CA LYS A 294 -18.08 -10.90 -13.28
C LYS A 294 -18.60 -11.18 -11.87
N ASN A 295 -18.06 -12.18 -11.18
CA ASN A 295 -18.63 -12.69 -9.94
C ASN A 295 -17.96 -12.13 -8.68
N ILE A 296 -17.22 -11.02 -8.80
CA ILE A 296 -16.55 -10.37 -7.66
C ILE A 296 -17.55 -9.52 -6.88
N ILE A 297 -17.57 -9.68 -5.56
CA ILE A 297 -18.38 -8.86 -4.65
C ILE A 297 -17.51 -7.75 -4.08
N TYR A 298 -17.97 -6.50 -4.18
CA TYR A 298 -17.26 -5.34 -3.66
C TYR A 298 -18.02 -4.71 -2.50
N VAL A 299 -17.35 -4.55 -1.36
CA VAL A 299 -17.80 -3.68 -0.28
C VAL A 299 -16.73 -2.62 -0.07
N SER A 300 -17.13 -1.34 -0.11
CA SER A 300 -16.22 -0.21 0.01
C SER A 300 -16.77 0.81 1.00
N TYR A 301 -15.86 1.41 1.79
CA TYR A 301 -16.11 2.54 2.67
C TYR A 301 -15.24 3.72 2.22
N HIS A 302 -15.79 4.93 2.20
CA HIS A 302 -15.02 6.12 1.83
C HIS A 302 -15.64 7.38 2.46
N SER A 303 -14.82 8.25 3.04
CA SER A 303 -15.29 9.56 3.53
C SER A 303 -15.60 10.49 2.37
N LYS A 304 -16.70 11.23 2.42
CA LYS A 304 -16.97 12.31 1.45
C LYS A 304 -15.94 13.44 1.53
N GLU A 305 -15.35 13.62 2.70
CA GLU A 305 -14.38 14.68 3.02
C GLU A 305 -12.95 14.15 3.10
N ASP A 306 -12.65 12.98 2.51
CA ASP A 306 -11.31 12.37 2.56
C ASP A 306 -10.25 13.33 1.99
N PRO A 307 -9.31 13.84 2.82
CA PRO A 307 -8.38 14.88 2.39
C PRO A 307 -7.24 14.33 1.52
N LEU A 308 -7.06 13.00 1.46
CA LEU A 308 -5.97 12.36 0.73
C LEU A 308 -6.44 11.79 -0.60
N THR A 309 -7.66 11.25 -0.64
CA THR A 309 -8.19 10.52 -1.81
C THR A 309 -9.63 10.94 -2.09
N PRO A 310 -9.88 11.81 -3.09
CA PRO A 310 -11.21 12.36 -3.35
C PRO A 310 -12.29 11.29 -3.57
N ALA A 311 -13.41 11.43 -2.86
CA ALA A 311 -14.51 10.47 -2.89
C ALA A 311 -15.17 10.33 -4.27
N ASN A 312 -15.25 11.42 -5.03
CA ASN A 312 -15.88 11.44 -6.36
C ASN A 312 -15.25 10.41 -7.33
N PHE A 313 -13.94 10.18 -7.25
CA PHE A 313 -13.28 9.16 -8.08
C PHE A 313 -13.62 7.74 -7.63
N LYS A 314 -13.76 7.51 -6.32
CA LYS A 314 -14.24 6.25 -5.76
C LYS A 314 -15.68 5.97 -6.19
N GLU A 315 -16.56 6.95 -6.08
CA GLU A 315 -17.96 6.87 -6.50
C GLU A 315 -18.08 6.45 -7.95
N GLN A 316 -17.36 7.13 -8.85
CA GLN A 316 -17.35 6.79 -10.28
C GLN A 316 -16.84 5.36 -10.54
N THR A 317 -15.78 4.94 -9.85
CA THR A 317 -15.22 3.59 -9.99
C THR A 317 -16.26 2.53 -9.61
N MET A 318 -16.88 2.70 -8.45
CA MET A 318 -17.88 1.77 -7.92
C MET A 318 -19.17 1.78 -8.76
N GLN A 319 -19.55 2.94 -9.30
CA GLN A 319 -20.68 3.05 -10.22
C GLN A 319 -20.43 2.29 -11.53
N ILE A 320 -19.22 2.40 -12.12
CA ILE A 320 -18.87 1.65 -13.32
C ILE A 320 -18.91 0.14 -13.03
N LEU A 321 -18.33 -0.33 -11.92
CA LEU A 321 -18.41 -1.73 -11.52
C LEU A 321 -19.88 -2.20 -11.39
N LYS A 322 -20.74 -1.41 -10.76
CA LYS A 322 -22.17 -1.73 -10.64
C LYS A 322 -22.85 -1.82 -12.02
N ILE A 323 -22.56 -0.90 -12.94
CA ILE A 323 -23.07 -0.93 -14.31
C ILE A 323 -22.59 -2.16 -15.09
N LEU A 324 -21.35 -2.62 -14.84
CA LEU A 324 -20.79 -3.83 -15.44
C LEU A 324 -21.38 -5.13 -14.87
N GLY A 325 -22.26 -5.03 -13.87
CA GLY A 325 -23.04 -6.15 -13.33
C GLY A 325 -22.46 -6.78 -12.05
N TYR A 326 -21.48 -6.16 -11.42
CA TYR A 326 -20.94 -6.63 -10.14
C TYR A 326 -21.90 -6.32 -8.97
N ASP A 327 -21.83 -7.15 -7.91
CA ASP A 327 -22.43 -6.82 -6.61
C ASP A 327 -21.53 -5.79 -5.91
N VAL A 328 -21.99 -4.53 -5.83
CA VAL A 328 -21.23 -3.41 -5.29
C VAL A 328 -22.02 -2.70 -4.20
N SER A 329 -21.41 -2.61 -3.02
CA SER A 329 -21.90 -1.84 -1.88
C SER A 329 -20.89 -0.75 -1.52
N LEU A 330 -21.18 0.51 -1.86
CA LEU A 330 -20.38 1.68 -1.48
C LEU A 330 -21.04 2.43 -0.32
N ASN A 331 -20.31 2.52 0.79
CA ASN A 331 -20.68 3.26 1.99
C ASN A 331 -19.95 4.61 2.01
N LEU A 332 -20.57 5.63 1.42
CA LEU A 332 -20.08 7.01 1.54
C LEU A 332 -20.41 7.57 2.92
N ILE A 333 -19.40 8.06 3.61
CA ILE A 333 -19.49 8.54 4.99
C ILE A 333 -19.57 10.07 5.01
N ASP A 334 -20.62 10.59 5.63
CA ASP A 334 -20.77 12.00 6.01
C ASP A 334 -20.91 12.12 7.52
N GLU A 335 -21.00 13.36 8.02
CA GLU A 335 -21.05 13.68 9.46
C GLU A 335 -22.11 12.88 10.22
N ASN A 336 -23.26 12.61 9.60
CA ASN A 336 -24.38 11.90 10.21
C ASN A 336 -24.11 10.41 10.44
N LYS A 337 -23.08 9.84 9.81
CA LYS A 337 -22.70 8.43 9.94
C LYS A 337 -21.58 8.19 10.95
N ILE A 338 -21.06 9.24 11.59
CA ILE A 338 -20.06 9.12 12.65
C ILE A 338 -20.75 8.58 13.91
N ASP A 339 -20.31 7.42 14.39
CA ASP A 339 -20.85 6.75 15.57
C ASP A 339 -19.87 6.72 16.76
N GLY A 340 -18.64 7.22 16.56
CA GLY A 340 -17.57 7.24 17.54
C GLY A 340 -17.00 5.85 17.91
N LYS A 341 -17.47 4.78 17.24
CA LYS A 341 -17.10 3.39 17.53
C LYS A 341 -16.51 2.71 16.30
N PHE A 342 -17.33 2.49 15.28
CA PHE A 342 -16.92 1.94 14.00
C PHE A 342 -16.36 3.07 13.12
N ILE A 343 -17.15 4.13 12.90
CA ILE A 343 -16.76 5.33 12.16
C ILE A 343 -16.48 6.44 13.18
N LYS A 344 -15.25 6.94 13.20
CA LYS A 344 -14.79 7.87 14.25
C LYS A 344 -14.62 9.30 13.77
N ASN A 345 -14.31 9.49 12.49
CA ASN A 345 -14.08 10.79 11.87
C ASN A 345 -14.32 10.71 10.35
N LEU A 346 -14.13 11.84 9.68
CA LEU A 346 -14.18 11.97 8.22
C LEU A 346 -12.79 12.04 7.58
N ASP A 347 -11.73 11.89 8.37
CA ASP A 347 -10.37 11.79 7.83
C ASP A 347 -10.21 10.53 6.97
N HIS A 348 -9.07 10.43 6.30
CA HIS A 348 -8.73 9.25 5.52
C HIS A 348 -8.84 7.95 6.35
N GLY A 349 -9.61 6.98 5.86
CA GLY A 349 -9.90 5.71 6.54
C GLY A 349 -10.99 5.76 7.61
N CYS A 350 -11.59 6.93 7.87
CA CYS A 350 -12.70 7.15 8.81
C CYS A 350 -12.45 6.68 10.26
N GLY A 351 -11.19 6.49 10.63
CA GLY A 351 -10.79 5.90 11.90
C GLY A 351 -11.22 4.44 12.09
N ILE A 352 -11.58 3.73 11.01
CA ILE A 352 -11.97 2.32 11.00
C ILE A 352 -10.69 1.46 10.93
N PRO A 353 -10.30 0.72 12.00
CA PRO A 353 -9.18 -0.20 11.92
C PRO A 353 -9.56 -1.45 11.10
N ASP A 354 -8.60 -2.07 10.40
CA ASP A 354 -8.84 -3.29 9.60
C ASP A 354 -9.55 -4.38 10.41
N LYS A 355 -9.15 -4.59 11.67
CA LYS A 355 -9.82 -5.54 12.57
C LYS A 355 -11.33 -5.27 12.70
N ALA A 356 -11.74 -4.01 12.81
CA ALA A 356 -13.15 -3.64 12.93
C ALA A 356 -13.88 -3.79 11.59
N LEU A 357 -13.22 -3.40 10.48
CA LEU A 357 -13.73 -3.55 9.12
C LEU A 357 -14.05 -5.02 8.82
N PHE A 358 -13.09 -5.93 9.02
CA PHE A 358 -13.29 -7.37 8.81
C PHE A 358 -14.29 -7.97 9.79
N ARG A 359 -14.30 -7.55 11.07
CA ARG A 359 -15.31 -8.03 12.03
C ARG A 359 -16.74 -7.74 11.56
N LYS A 360 -16.95 -6.63 10.86
CA LYS A 360 -18.26 -6.23 10.33
C LYS A 360 -18.57 -6.92 9.00
N GLU A 361 -17.66 -6.83 8.04
CA GLU A 361 -17.95 -7.19 6.64
C GLU A 361 -17.66 -8.64 6.28
N LEU A 362 -16.74 -9.31 6.99
CA LEU A 362 -16.38 -10.68 6.64
C LEU A 362 -17.55 -11.66 6.81
N PRO A 363 -18.38 -11.63 7.88
CA PRO A 363 -19.54 -12.51 7.99
C PRO A 363 -20.52 -12.35 6.82
N LEU A 364 -20.79 -11.10 6.41
CA LEU A 364 -21.68 -10.78 5.31
C LEU A 364 -21.11 -11.25 3.97
N MET A 365 -19.80 -11.09 3.78
CA MET A 365 -19.10 -11.59 2.60
C MET A 365 -19.14 -13.13 2.54
N LEU A 366 -18.91 -13.82 3.65
CA LEU A 366 -18.98 -15.29 3.72
C LEU A 366 -20.38 -15.83 3.44
N GLU A 367 -21.42 -15.15 3.91
CA GLU A 367 -22.81 -15.49 3.60
C GLU A 367 -23.07 -15.42 2.08
N LYS A 368 -22.65 -14.33 1.42
CA LYS A 368 -22.81 -14.18 -0.02
C LYS A 368 -21.97 -15.17 -0.84
N LEU A 369 -20.86 -15.66 -0.29
CA LEU A 369 -19.97 -16.63 -0.93
C LEU A 369 -20.29 -18.08 -0.56
N GLN A 370 -21.33 -18.33 0.24
CA GLN A 370 -21.67 -19.66 0.72
C GLN A 370 -21.87 -20.65 -0.44
N GLY A 371 -21.17 -21.78 -0.38
CA GLY A 371 -21.24 -22.84 -1.40
C GLY A 371 -20.49 -22.54 -2.70
N ARG A 372 -19.89 -21.35 -2.85
CA ARG A 372 -19.08 -21.04 -4.01
C ARG A 372 -17.79 -21.86 -4.00
N LYS A 373 -17.46 -22.45 -5.15
CA LYS A 373 -16.15 -23.06 -5.41
C LYS A 373 -15.36 -22.14 -6.33
N SER A 374 -14.20 -21.71 -5.88
CA SER A 374 -13.31 -20.81 -6.61
C SER A 374 -12.06 -21.60 -7.01
N PHE A 375 -12.12 -22.26 -8.17
CA PHE A 375 -11.02 -23.10 -8.62
C PHE A 375 -9.82 -22.26 -9.06
N MET A 376 -8.60 -22.70 -8.74
CA MET A 376 -7.39 -22.12 -9.29
C MET A 376 -7.31 -22.45 -10.79
N GLN A 377 -7.60 -21.47 -11.65
CA GLN A 377 -7.50 -21.59 -13.10
C GLN A 377 -6.51 -20.55 -13.61
N GLU A 378 -5.51 -21.00 -14.36
CA GLU A 378 -4.54 -20.10 -14.98
C GLU A 378 -5.21 -19.24 -16.05
N ASN A 379 -4.85 -17.96 -16.10
CA ASN A 379 -5.35 -17.05 -17.12
C ASN A 379 -4.32 -15.95 -17.43
N SER A 380 -4.73 -15.03 -18.31
CA SER A 380 -4.00 -13.80 -18.58
C SER A 380 -4.96 -12.65 -18.84
N ILE A 381 -4.52 -11.42 -18.57
CA ILE A 381 -5.24 -10.20 -18.94
C ILE A 381 -4.24 -9.15 -19.41
N ALA A 382 -4.59 -8.45 -20.48
CA ALA A 382 -3.75 -7.43 -21.10
C ALA A 382 -4.45 -6.07 -21.06
N TYR A 383 -3.72 -5.04 -20.69
CA TYR A 383 -4.19 -3.67 -20.54
C TYR A 383 -3.41 -2.72 -21.47
N PRO A 384 -4.04 -2.25 -22.55
CA PRO A 384 -3.49 -1.16 -23.35
C PRO A 384 -3.45 0.13 -22.51
N CYS A 385 -2.25 0.67 -22.34
CA CYS A 385 -1.97 1.92 -21.65
C CYS A 385 -1.12 2.75 -22.61
N GLY A 386 -1.69 3.74 -23.29
CA GLY A 386 -0.95 4.54 -24.27
C GLY A 386 -0.29 3.67 -25.34
N ASN A 387 1.02 3.80 -25.49
CA ASN A 387 1.82 3.02 -26.44
C ASN A 387 2.38 1.73 -25.84
N LYS A 388 1.84 1.25 -24.71
CA LYS A 388 2.28 0.00 -24.08
C LYS A 388 1.11 -0.91 -23.76
N VAL A 389 1.37 -2.20 -23.69
CA VAL A 389 0.41 -3.20 -23.23
C VAL A 389 1.00 -3.94 -22.04
N PHE A 390 0.35 -3.78 -20.88
CA PHE A 390 0.70 -4.49 -19.64
C PHE A 390 -0.08 -5.79 -19.58
N THR A 391 0.59 -6.94 -19.68
CA THR A 391 -0.01 -8.27 -19.64
C THR A 391 0.34 -8.97 -18.34
N PHE A 392 -0.66 -9.22 -17.51
CA PHE A 392 -0.52 -10.06 -16.32
C PHE A 392 -0.96 -11.48 -16.64
N LYS A 393 -0.16 -12.48 -16.28
CA LYS A 393 -0.43 -13.86 -16.64
C LYS A 393 0.15 -14.86 -15.65
N ASP A 394 -0.49 -16.01 -15.59
CA ASP A 394 0.07 -17.19 -14.97
C ASP A 394 1.18 -17.80 -15.85
N VAL A 395 2.29 -18.15 -15.22
CA VAL A 395 3.45 -18.82 -15.83
C VAL A 395 3.84 -19.97 -14.90
N GLY A 396 3.12 -21.08 -15.04
CA GLY A 396 3.21 -22.22 -14.13
C GLY A 396 2.94 -21.80 -12.68
N ASP A 397 3.91 -22.03 -11.80
CA ASP A 397 3.80 -21.71 -10.37
C ASP A 397 3.85 -20.21 -10.06
N LYS A 398 4.15 -19.34 -11.05
CA LYS A 398 4.30 -17.89 -10.86
C LYS A 398 3.19 -17.09 -11.55
N PHE A 399 3.00 -15.88 -11.07
CA PHE A 399 2.23 -14.83 -11.69
C PHE A 399 3.16 -13.68 -12.04
N GLU A 400 3.15 -13.26 -13.30
CA GLU A 400 4.16 -12.37 -13.87
C GLU A 400 3.51 -11.24 -14.67
N LEU A 401 4.26 -10.13 -14.77
CA LEU A 401 3.96 -9.03 -15.67
C LEU A 401 4.87 -9.12 -16.90
N GLU A 402 4.31 -8.94 -18.08
CA GLU A 402 5.00 -8.71 -19.33
C GLU A 402 4.56 -7.37 -19.91
N ILE A 403 5.51 -6.54 -20.38
CA ILE A 403 5.22 -5.24 -20.99
C ILE A 403 5.70 -5.27 -22.44
N LYS A 404 4.82 -4.91 -23.37
CA LYS A 404 5.15 -4.73 -24.79
C LYS A 404 4.86 -3.30 -25.22
N ASP A 405 5.64 -2.82 -26.17
CA ASP A 405 5.37 -1.58 -26.91
C ASP A 405 4.36 -1.80 -28.05
#